data_AF-A0A0G1WJJ8-F1
#
_entry.id   AF-A0A0G1WJJ8-F1
#
_cell.length_a   1.000
_cell.length_b   1.000
_cell.length_c   1.000
_cell.angle_alpha   90.00
_cell.angle_beta   90.00
_cell.angle_gamma   90.00
#
_symmetry.space_group_name_H-M   'P 1'
#
loop_
_entity.id
_entity.type
_entity.pdbx_description
1 polymer ?
#
loop_
_entity_poly.entity_id
_entity_poly.type
_entity_poly.pdbx_seq_one_letter_code
_entity_poly.pdbx_strand_id
1 'polypeptide(L)'
;MNNKLVILIILLLAVAGIYYIDGKGGSVSDFLSIEKLKERVNLTDLKEKASSSLTSFTKNRIAEELTKDKNATTSTSTTTSADTETTNDTTSTTGDATSVGDDAQALAHIQAISNNFTAIVTQRFEIAGKPQIARFWFVGDADTYVEYRDGKGFRRVLITFPTDAAAAGSGTRIYNAIGYFVPVENGWELTIGQDKVFNAKPFYLYEFDPDEGSWVRQN
;
A
#
# COMPACT_ATOMS: atom_id res chain seq x y z
N MET A 1 -27.73 -4.18 -17.42
CA MET A 1 -26.79 -5.10 -18.11
C MET A 1 -26.63 -6.35 -17.26
N ASN A 2 -26.66 -7.54 -17.85
CA ASN A 2 -26.68 -8.80 -17.11
C ASN A 2 -25.30 -9.10 -16.50
N ASN A 3 -25.18 -9.34 -15.19
CA ASN A 3 -23.89 -9.51 -14.50
C ASN A 3 -23.01 -10.61 -15.12
N LYS A 4 -23.64 -11.63 -15.73
CA LYS A 4 -22.94 -12.69 -16.47
C LYS A 4 -22.20 -12.18 -17.72
N LEU A 5 -22.74 -11.16 -18.39
CA LEU A 5 -22.14 -10.57 -19.58
C LEU A 5 -20.90 -9.74 -19.22
N VAL A 6 -20.95 -9.01 -18.10
CA VAL A 6 -19.84 -8.18 -17.61
C VAL A 6 -18.66 -9.06 -17.21
N ILE A 7 -18.90 -10.16 -16.49
CA ILE A 7 -17.86 -11.11 -16.08
C ILE A 7 -17.21 -11.77 -17.30
N LEU A 8 -17.99 -12.11 -18.33
CA LEU A 8 -17.48 -12.70 -19.57
C LEU A 8 -16.55 -11.73 -20.32
N ILE A 9 -16.91 -10.44 -20.38
CA ILE A 9 -16.11 -9.40 -21.03
C ILE A 9 -14.77 -9.20 -20.29
N ILE A 10 -14.79 -9.15 -18.96
CA ILE A 10 -13.57 -8.99 -18.16
C ILE A 10 -12.62 -10.18 -18.35
N LEU A 11 -13.15 -11.41 -18.38
CA LEU A 11 -12.35 -12.61 -18.65
C LEU A 11 -11.75 -12.60 -20.06
N LEU A 12 -12.50 -12.17 -21.07
CA LEU A 12 -12.00 -12.06 -22.44
C LEU A 12 -10.87 -11.03 -22.55
N LEU A 13 -10.98 -9.89 -21.87
CA LEU A 13 -9.95 -8.86 -21.84
C LEU A 13 -8.67 -9.34 -21.12
N ALA A 14 -8.82 -10.07 -20.02
CA ALA A 14 -7.68 -10.63 -19.29
C ALA A 14 -6.90 -11.65 -20.14
N VAL A 15 -7.61 -12.53 -20.86
CA VAL A 15 -6.97 -13.53 -21.74
C VAL A 15 -6.29 -12.86 -22.94
N ALA A 16 -6.91 -11.83 -23.54
CA ALA A 16 -6.30 -11.07 -24.63
C ALA A 16 -5.02 -10.34 -24.18
N GLY A 17 -5.01 -9.78 -22.97
CA GLY A 17 -3.84 -9.12 -22.39
C GLY A 17 -2.66 -10.08 -22.19
N ILE A 18 -2.90 -11.28 -21.66
CA ILE A 18 -1.85 -12.29 -21.47
C ILE A 18 -1.25 -12.73 -22.80
N TYR A 19 -2.07 -12.91 -23.84
CA TYR A 19 -1.60 -13.38 -25.15
C TYR A 19 -0.82 -12.32 -25.94
N TYR A 20 -1.09 -11.03 -25.71
CA TYR A 20 -0.35 -9.93 -26.33
C TYR A 20 1.08 -9.80 -25.77
N ILE A 21 1.28 -10.20 -24.51
CA ILE A 21 2.59 -10.14 -23.83
C ILE A 21 3.57 -11.21 -24.40
N ASP A 22 3.07 -12.33 -24.92
CA ASP A 22 3.90 -13.44 -25.42
C ASP A 22 4.46 -13.25 -26.85
N GLY A 23 4.36 -12.04 -27.43
CA GLY A 23 5.09 -11.65 -28.64
C GLY A 23 4.71 -12.39 -29.94
N LYS A 24 3.66 -13.22 -29.93
CA LYS A 24 3.14 -13.87 -31.15
C LYS A 24 2.23 -12.89 -31.89
N GLY A 25 2.83 -12.09 -32.78
CA GLY A 25 2.16 -11.05 -33.59
C GLY A 25 1.13 -11.57 -34.59
N GLY A 26 -0.01 -12.08 -34.10
CA GLY A 26 -1.21 -12.34 -34.89
C GLY A 26 -2.15 -11.13 -34.91
N SER A 27 -2.86 -10.94 -36.03
CA SER A 27 -3.87 -9.89 -36.13
C SER A 27 -5.02 -10.13 -35.14
N VAL A 28 -5.45 -9.09 -34.43
CA VAL A 28 -6.60 -9.12 -33.49
C VAL A 28 -7.88 -9.62 -34.19
N SER A 29 -8.01 -9.38 -35.50
CA SER A 29 -9.14 -9.84 -36.32
C SER A 29 -9.21 -11.37 -36.44
N ASP A 30 -8.07 -12.07 -36.45
CA ASP A 30 -8.03 -13.53 -36.57
C ASP A 30 -8.41 -14.23 -35.25
N PHE A 31 -8.28 -13.51 -34.13
CA PHE A 31 -8.57 -14.00 -32.78
C PHE A 31 -10.05 -13.87 -32.40
N LEU A 32 -10.78 -12.95 -33.03
CA LEU A 32 -12.20 -12.69 -32.75
C LEU A 32 -13.17 -13.61 -33.49
N SER A 33 -12.68 -14.56 -34.29
CA SER A 33 -13.56 -15.58 -34.86
C SER A 33 -14.06 -16.50 -33.73
N ILE A 34 -15.33 -16.32 -33.38
CA ILE A 34 -16.05 -17.06 -32.31
C ILE A 34 -15.91 -18.58 -32.48
N GLU A 35 -15.76 -19.08 -33.71
CA GLU A 35 -15.55 -20.51 -33.98
C GLU A 35 -14.18 -21.03 -33.50
N LYS A 36 -13.09 -20.29 -33.70
CA LYS A 36 -11.75 -20.70 -33.23
C LYS A 36 -11.60 -20.62 -31.71
N LEU A 37 -12.32 -19.69 -31.08
CA LEU A 37 -12.38 -19.58 -29.61
C LEU A 37 -13.08 -20.78 -28.96
N LYS A 38 -14.11 -21.34 -29.62
CA LYS A 38 -14.79 -22.57 -29.14
C LYS A 38 -13.91 -23.80 -29.26
N GLU A 39 -13.02 -23.86 -30.25
CA GLU A 39 -12.15 -25.00 -30.50
C GLU A 39 -10.93 -25.02 -29.56
N ARG A 40 -10.42 -23.85 -29.15
CA ARG A 40 -9.21 -23.73 -28.31
C ARG A 40 -9.47 -23.72 -26.81
N VAL A 41 -10.69 -23.41 -26.38
CA VAL A 41 -11.04 -23.32 -24.97
C VAL A 41 -11.82 -24.57 -24.56
N ASN A 42 -11.10 -25.59 -24.09
CA ASN A 42 -11.75 -26.72 -23.40
C ASN A 42 -12.29 -26.21 -22.06
N LEU A 43 -13.58 -25.81 -22.07
CA LEU A 43 -14.30 -25.25 -20.93
C LEU A 43 -14.26 -26.15 -19.68
N THR A 44 -14.01 -27.45 -19.86
CA THR A 44 -13.86 -28.43 -18.78
C THR A 44 -12.57 -28.18 -17.99
N ASP A 45 -11.47 -27.96 -18.70
CA ASP A 45 -10.13 -27.73 -18.14
C ASP A 45 -10.05 -26.41 -17.36
N LEU A 46 -10.75 -25.39 -17.87
CA LEU A 46 -10.88 -24.09 -17.21
C LEU A 46 -11.72 -24.14 -15.94
N LYS A 47 -12.78 -24.96 -15.90
CA LYS A 47 -13.59 -25.16 -14.69
C LYS A 47 -12.79 -25.87 -13.60
N GLU A 48 -11.97 -26.85 -13.96
CA GLU A 48 -11.15 -27.60 -13.01
C GLU A 48 -10.01 -26.74 -12.43
N LYS A 49 -9.34 -25.95 -13.27
CA LYS A 49 -8.33 -24.96 -12.81
C LYS A 49 -8.93 -23.85 -11.94
N ALA A 50 -10.12 -23.35 -12.28
CA ALA A 50 -10.80 -22.35 -11.45
C ALA A 50 -11.24 -22.95 -10.10
N SER A 51 -11.74 -24.19 -10.09
CA SER A 51 -12.20 -24.87 -8.88
C SER A 51 -11.05 -25.18 -7.91
N SER A 52 -9.92 -25.65 -8.43
CA SER A 52 -8.69 -25.92 -7.64
C SER A 52 -8.03 -24.65 -7.08
N SER A 53 -8.03 -23.56 -7.85
CA SER A 53 -7.56 -22.25 -7.39
C SER A 53 -8.45 -21.68 -6.27
N LEU A 54 -9.77 -21.83 -6.39
CA LEU A 54 -10.71 -21.36 -5.36
C LEU A 54 -10.58 -22.16 -4.06
N THR A 55 -10.32 -23.47 -4.15
CA THR A 55 -10.13 -24.32 -2.95
C THR A 55 -8.82 -24.03 -2.22
N SER A 56 -7.74 -23.72 -2.94
CA SER A 56 -6.46 -23.36 -2.33
C SER A 56 -6.50 -21.99 -1.66
N PHE A 57 -7.16 -21.00 -2.28
CA PHE A 57 -7.37 -19.68 -1.67
C PHE A 57 -8.18 -19.77 -0.37
N THR A 58 -9.26 -20.57 -0.37
CA THR A 58 -10.12 -20.74 0.80
C THR A 58 -9.40 -21.47 1.94
N LYS A 59 -8.56 -22.46 1.65
CA LYS A 59 -7.76 -23.18 2.66
C LYS A 59 -6.73 -22.28 3.33
N ASN A 60 -6.04 -21.43 2.59
CA ASN A 60 -5.02 -20.54 3.15
C ASN A 60 -5.64 -19.48 4.08
N ARG A 61 -6.79 -18.92 3.71
CA ARG A 61 -7.47 -17.91 4.53
C ARG A 61 -8.06 -18.49 5.82
N ILE A 62 -8.55 -19.73 5.80
CA ILE A 62 -9.01 -20.41 7.03
C ILE A 62 -7.81 -20.74 7.95
N ALA A 63 -6.66 -21.13 7.39
CA ALA A 63 -5.47 -21.41 8.18
C ALA A 63 -4.90 -20.16 8.88
N GLU A 64 -4.97 -18.99 8.23
CA GLU A 64 -4.55 -17.72 8.84
C GLU A 64 -5.45 -17.32 10.02
N GLU A 65 -6.78 -17.44 9.89
CA GLU A 65 -7.68 -17.07 10.99
C GLU A 65 -7.55 -18.00 12.21
N LEU A 66 -7.32 -19.30 12.01
CA LEU A 66 -7.13 -20.27 13.10
C LEU A 66 -5.84 -20.07 13.92
N THR A 67 -4.87 -19.31 13.40
CA THR A 67 -3.62 -19.02 14.12
C THR A 67 -3.69 -17.73 14.96
N LYS A 68 -4.70 -16.88 14.73
CA LYS A 68 -4.82 -15.58 15.40
C LYS A 68 -5.38 -15.69 16.83
N ASP A 69 -6.16 -16.73 17.12
CA ASP A 69 -6.84 -16.90 18.41
C ASP A 69 -5.96 -17.56 19.50
N LYS A 70 -4.73 -18.01 19.19
CA LYS A 70 -3.89 -18.77 20.13
C LYS A 70 -2.93 -17.96 21.00
N ASN A 71 -2.78 -16.65 20.76
CA ASN A 71 -1.77 -15.82 21.44
C ASN A 71 -2.33 -14.79 22.43
N ALA A 72 -3.61 -14.85 22.77
CA ALA A 72 -4.22 -13.91 23.71
C ALA A 72 -4.50 -14.55 25.08
N THR A 73 -3.47 -14.95 25.84
CA THR A 73 -3.62 -15.17 27.30
C THR A 73 -2.27 -15.03 28.01
N THR A 74 -2.28 -14.25 29.11
CA THR A 74 -1.27 -14.12 30.18
C THR A 74 -0.37 -12.88 30.09
N SER A 75 -0.78 -11.81 30.78
CA SER A 75 0.09 -11.08 31.73
C SER A 75 -0.77 -10.23 32.65
N THR A 76 -0.89 -10.71 33.88
CA THR A 76 -1.55 -10.05 35.01
C THR A 76 -0.53 -9.21 35.79
N SER A 77 -1.04 -8.08 36.25
CA SER A 77 -0.51 -6.99 37.06
C SER A 77 0.37 -7.37 38.25
N THR A 78 1.34 -6.50 38.57
CA THR A 78 1.79 -6.29 39.96
C THR A 78 2.03 -4.81 40.22
N THR A 79 1.30 -4.31 41.21
CA THR A 79 1.29 -2.95 41.76
C THR A 79 2.48 -2.75 42.69
N THR A 80 3.14 -1.59 42.68
CA THR A 80 3.84 -1.04 43.86
C THR A 80 3.82 0.48 43.79
N SER A 81 3.27 1.08 44.83
CA SER A 81 3.22 2.52 45.11
C SER A 81 4.51 2.99 45.79
N ALA A 82 5.00 4.17 45.43
CA ALA A 82 5.70 5.08 46.34
C ALA A 82 5.65 6.51 45.77
N ASP A 83 5.16 7.44 46.59
CA ASP A 83 5.15 8.89 46.41
C ASP A 83 6.55 9.47 46.21
N THR A 84 6.65 10.57 45.43
CA THR A 84 7.20 11.87 45.88
C THR A 84 6.91 12.94 44.82
N GLU A 85 6.38 14.08 45.28
CA GLU A 85 6.23 15.37 44.61
C GLU A 85 7.41 15.78 43.72
N THR A 86 7.15 16.39 42.55
CA THR A 86 7.50 17.79 42.28
C THR A 86 6.83 18.26 40.98
N THR A 87 6.11 19.36 41.11
CA THR A 87 5.52 20.26 40.12
C THR A 87 6.42 20.57 38.91
N ASN A 88 5.86 20.43 37.70
CA ASN A 88 5.78 21.58 36.80
C ASN A 88 4.69 21.42 35.73
N ASP A 89 3.86 22.43 35.74
CA ASP A 89 2.76 22.76 34.85
C ASP A 89 3.25 23.01 33.42
N THR A 90 2.69 22.27 32.46
CA THR A 90 2.40 22.83 31.13
C THR A 90 1.10 22.21 30.67
N THR A 91 0.05 22.94 30.97
CA THR A 91 -1.29 22.88 30.37
C THR A 91 -1.19 22.67 28.85
N SER A 92 -1.42 21.43 28.40
CA SER A 92 -1.71 21.11 26.99
C SER A 92 -3.22 20.99 26.84
N THR A 93 -3.80 22.01 26.23
CA THR A 93 -5.23 22.19 26.01
C THR A 93 -5.81 21.07 25.16
N THR A 94 -6.83 20.41 25.71
CA THR A 94 -7.75 19.50 25.06
C THR A 94 -8.43 20.19 23.87
N GLY A 95 -8.12 19.73 22.66
CA GLY A 95 -8.73 20.18 21.41
C GLY A 95 -8.66 19.06 20.38
N ASP A 96 -9.78 18.37 20.24
CA ASP A 96 -10.06 17.18 19.44
C ASP A 96 -9.83 17.39 17.93
N ALA A 97 -8.63 17.01 17.47
CA ALA A 97 -8.29 16.55 16.12
C ALA A 97 -6.87 15.99 16.18
N THR A 98 -6.73 14.67 16.21
CA THR A 98 -5.45 13.95 16.11
C THR A 98 -4.78 14.25 14.77
N SER A 99 -4.04 15.35 14.73
CA SER A 99 -3.15 15.66 13.61
C SER A 99 -1.96 14.71 13.63
N VAL A 100 -1.34 14.50 12.47
CA VAL A 100 -0.10 13.71 12.30
C VAL A 100 1.11 14.36 13.02
N GLY A 101 0.89 15.41 13.81
CA GLY A 101 1.87 15.97 14.76
C GLY A 101 2.13 15.16 16.02
N ASP A 102 1.39 14.08 16.26
CA ASP A 102 1.76 13.07 17.25
C ASP A 102 2.73 12.05 16.62
N ASP A 103 3.96 12.00 17.13
CA ASP A 103 5.00 11.08 16.65
C ASP A 103 4.52 9.62 16.68
N ALA A 104 3.66 9.24 17.64
CA ALA A 104 3.10 7.89 17.68
C ALA A 104 2.24 7.57 16.43
N GLN A 105 1.51 8.56 15.92
CA GLN A 105 0.70 8.39 14.70
C GLN A 105 1.56 8.38 13.45
N ALA A 106 2.55 9.26 13.37
CA ALA A 106 3.52 9.27 12.28
C ALA A 106 4.23 7.91 12.18
N LEU A 107 4.71 7.36 13.31
CA LEU A 107 5.35 6.05 13.37
C LEU A 107 4.40 4.91 12.97
N ALA A 108 3.13 4.95 13.38
CA ALA A 108 2.12 3.98 12.95
C ALA A 108 1.90 4.03 11.43
N HIS A 109 1.86 5.23 10.83
CA HIS A 109 1.76 5.42 9.39
C HIS A 109 3.00 4.92 8.66
N ILE A 110 4.20 5.24 9.15
CA ILE A 110 5.47 4.73 8.62
C ILE A 110 5.44 3.20 8.57
N GLN A 111 5.05 2.55 9.67
CA GLN A 111 5.01 1.09 9.75
C GLN A 111 4.00 0.51 8.76
N ALA A 112 2.78 1.08 8.69
CA ALA A 112 1.74 0.63 7.79
C ALA A 112 2.11 0.77 6.31
N ILE A 113 2.73 1.90 5.93
CA ILE A 113 3.23 2.12 4.57
C ILE A 113 4.38 1.15 4.28
N SER A 114 5.35 1.03 5.18
CA SER A 114 6.54 0.17 4.98
C SER A 114 6.16 -1.29 4.73
N ASN A 115 5.20 -1.82 5.48
CA ASN A 115 4.73 -3.20 5.33
C ASN A 115 4.05 -3.47 3.97
N ASN A 116 3.44 -2.45 3.37
CA ASN A 116 2.69 -2.57 2.13
C ASN A 116 3.36 -1.86 0.95
N PHE A 117 4.56 -1.33 1.14
CA PHE A 117 5.12 -0.32 0.23
C PHE A 117 5.23 -0.83 -1.20
N THR A 118 5.78 -2.03 -1.39
CA THR A 118 5.88 -2.65 -2.72
C THR A 118 4.53 -2.68 -3.43
N ALA A 119 3.47 -3.14 -2.75
CA ALA A 119 2.13 -3.20 -3.34
C ALA A 119 1.54 -1.81 -3.64
N ILE A 120 1.91 -0.78 -2.87
CA ILE A 120 1.49 0.61 -3.11
C ILE A 120 2.14 1.16 -4.38
N VAL A 121 3.45 0.95 -4.56
CA VAL A 121 4.21 1.58 -5.65
C VAL A 121 4.22 0.78 -6.96
N THR A 122 4.06 -0.55 -6.93
CA THR A 122 4.05 -1.36 -8.17
C THR A 122 2.75 -1.28 -8.95
N GLN A 123 1.69 -0.68 -8.41
CA GLN A 123 0.40 -0.59 -9.13
C GLN A 123 0.48 0.23 -10.42
N ARG A 124 1.41 1.20 -10.49
CA ARG A 124 1.52 2.10 -11.64
C ARG A 124 2.95 2.34 -12.13
N PHE A 125 3.96 1.84 -11.41
CA PHE A 125 5.35 2.03 -11.77
C PHE A 125 6.13 0.72 -11.67
N GLU A 126 6.95 0.44 -12.68
CA GLU A 126 7.75 -0.77 -12.72
C GLU A 126 9.04 -0.58 -11.91
N ILE A 127 9.17 -1.36 -10.84
CA ILE A 127 10.29 -1.29 -9.89
C ILE A 127 11.29 -2.37 -10.26
N ALA A 128 12.57 -2.01 -10.38
CA ALA A 128 13.61 -2.95 -10.82
C ALA A 128 14.17 -3.85 -9.70
N GLY A 129 13.63 -3.75 -8.48
CA GLY A 129 14.08 -4.49 -7.32
C GLY A 129 13.15 -4.32 -6.13
N LYS A 130 13.56 -4.81 -4.96
CA LYS A 130 12.84 -4.55 -3.72
C LYS A 130 13.05 -3.08 -3.32
N PRO A 131 11.99 -2.26 -3.22
CA PRO A 131 12.16 -0.87 -2.84
C PRO A 131 12.70 -0.77 -1.41
N GLN A 132 13.66 0.12 -1.19
CA GLN A 132 14.24 0.44 0.11
C GLN A 132 13.87 1.87 0.47
N ILE A 133 13.00 2.04 1.47
CA ILE A 133 12.55 3.36 1.91
C ILE A 133 13.68 4.03 2.70
N ALA A 134 13.94 5.30 2.40
CA ALA A 134 14.96 6.11 3.07
C ALA A 134 14.33 7.19 3.96
N ARG A 135 13.29 7.89 3.47
CA ARG A 135 12.69 9.04 4.17
C ARG A 135 11.17 9.12 4.00
N PHE A 136 10.52 9.67 5.02
CA PHE A 136 9.13 10.09 4.98
C PHE A 136 9.04 11.59 5.25
N TRP A 137 8.30 12.30 4.40
CA TRP A 137 7.97 13.71 4.58
C TRP A 137 6.46 13.85 4.73
N PHE A 138 5.99 14.05 5.95
CA PHE A 138 4.57 14.23 6.25
C PHE A 138 4.14 15.65 5.92
N VAL A 139 3.11 15.76 5.09
CA VAL A 139 2.56 17.03 4.59
C VAL A 139 1.10 17.11 5.04
N GLY A 140 0.90 17.53 6.29
CA GLY A 140 -0.40 17.51 6.95
C GLY A 140 -0.83 16.09 7.31
N ASP A 141 -2.14 15.88 7.42
CA ASP A 141 -2.68 14.66 8.02
C ASP A 141 -2.93 13.51 7.04
N ALA A 142 -2.98 13.80 5.74
CA ALA A 142 -3.43 12.85 4.72
C ALA A 142 -2.35 12.45 3.73
N ASP A 143 -1.28 13.24 3.63
CA ASP A 143 -0.36 13.21 2.51
C ASP A 143 1.08 13.05 2.99
N THR A 144 1.84 12.19 2.30
CA THR A 144 3.22 11.88 2.69
C THR A 144 4.05 11.60 1.45
N TYR A 145 5.18 12.30 1.32
CA TYR A 145 6.20 11.89 0.36
C TYR A 145 7.05 10.79 0.95
N VAL A 146 7.31 9.75 0.17
CA VAL A 146 8.20 8.66 0.53
C VAL A 146 9.35 8.63 -0.46
N GLU A 147 10.57 8.80 0.03
CA GLU A 147 11.79 8.65 -0.76
C GLU A 147 12.35 7.24 -0.61
N TYR A 148 12.73 6.61 -1.72
CA TYR A 148 13.17 5.23 -1.74
C TYR A 148 14.16 4.95 -2.87
N ARG A 149 14.87 3.82 -2.79
CA ARG A 149 15.70 3.28 -3.86
C ARG A 149 15.04 2.04 -4.48
N ASP A 150 15.07 1.93 -5.81
CA ASP A 150 14.40 0.87 -6.57
C ASP A 150 15.32 0.02 -7.47
N GLY A 151 16.63 0.00 -7.19
CA GLY A 151 17.64 -0.65 -8.04
C GLY A 151 18.02 0.16 -9.28
N LYS A 152 17.12 1.03 -9.79
CA LYS A 152 17.41 1.99 -10.88
C LYS A 152 17.94 3.32 -10.34
N GLY A 153 17.59 3.69 -9.12
CA GLY A 153 18.11 4.91 -8.49
C GLY A 153 17.27 5.37 -7.33
N PHE A 154 17.42 6.64 -6.98
CA PHE A 154 16.58 7.30 -5.98
C PHE A 154 15.24 7.72 -6.62
N ARG A 155 14.14 7.56 -5.90
CA ARG A 155 12.77 7.83 -6.33
C ARG A 155 12.00 8.49 -5.20
N ARG A 156 10.92 9.18 -5.55
CA ARG A 156 9.96 9.71 -4.59
C ARG A 156 8.55 9.39 -5.05
N VAL A 157 7.67 9.09 -4.11
CA VAL A 157 6.24 8.90 -4.36
C VAL A 157 5.44 9.74 -3.38
N LEU A 158 4.35 10.36 -3.84
CA LEU A 158 3.36 11.01 -2.99
C LEU A 158 2.25 9.99 -2.70
N ILE A 159 2.08 9.65 -1.43
CA ILE A 159 1.04 8.74 -0.93
C ILE A 159 -0.01 9.57 -0.22
N THR A 160 -1.28 9.26 -0.50
CA THR A 160 -2.43 9.81 0.22
C THR A 160 -3.20 8.70 0.93
N PHE A 161 -3.78 9.00 2.08
CA PHE A 161 -4.64 8.09 2.84
C PHE A 161 -5.83 8.84 3.45
N PRO A 162 -6.98 8.16 3.61
CA PRO A 162 -8.17 8.79 4.20
C PRO A 162 -7.92 9.19 5.65
N THR A 163 -8.36 10.40 6.01
CA THR A 163 -8.28 10.99 7.36
C THR A 163 -9.57 10.81 8.14
N ASP A 164 -10.65 10.47 7.45
CA ASP A 164 -11.98 10.27 7.99
C ASP A 164 -12.04 8.98 8.84
N ALA A 165 -12.37 9.14 10.12
CA ALA A 165 -12.47 8.07 11.11
C ALA A 165 -13.43 6.93 10.69
N ALA A 166 -14.42 7.23 9.85
CA ALA A 166 -15.33 6.24 9.29
C ALA A 166 -14.62 5.23 8.36
N ALA A 167 -13.57 5.66 7.64
CA ALA A 167 -12.72 4.77 6.84
C ALA A 167 -11.79 3.94 7.74
N ALA A 168 -11.34 4.50 8.88
CA ALA A 168 -10.52 3.80 9.87
C ALA A 168 -11.28 2.69 10.62
N GLY A 169 -12.61 2.79 10.75
CA GLY A 169 -13.46 1.81 11.43
C GLY A 169 -13.50 0.41 10.76
N SER A 170 -13.06 0.29 9.51
CA SER A 170 -12.91 -0.99 8.81
C SER A 170 -11.59 -1.72 9.14
N GLY A 171 -10.72 -1.12 9.95
CA GLY A 171 -9.41 -1.66 10.31
C GLY A 171 -8.37 -1.65 9.19
N THR A 172 -8.73 -1.26 7.96
CA THR A 172 -7.82 -1.25 6.81
C THR A 172 -7.74 0.15 6.20
N ARG A 173 -6.68 0.90 6.53
CA ARG A 173 -6.38 2.16 5.82
C ARG A 173 -5.89 1.82 4.41
N ILE A 174 -6.52 2.40 3.39
CA ILE A 174 -6.10 2.25 1.99
C ILE A 174 -5.11 3.38 1.66
N TYR A 175 -3.87 2.99 1.40
CA TYR A 175 -2.82 3.92 0.95
C TYR A 175 -2.77 3.95 -0.57
N ASN A 176 -2.83 5.14 -1.15
CA ASN A 176 -2.84 5.33 -2.60
C ASN A 176 -1.64 6.19 -3.02
N ALA A 177 -0.81 5.65 -3.92
CA ALA A 177 0.22 6.43 -4.60
C ALA A 177 -0.43 7.31 -5.69
N ILE A 178 -0.34 8.63 -5.53
CA ILE A 178 -0.99 9.61 -6.41
C ILE A 178 -0.01 10.41 -7.27
N GLY A 179 1.28 10.41 -6.93
CA GLY A 179 2.33 11.08 -7.69
C GLY A 179 3.65 10.31 -7.64
N TYR A 180 4.33 10.16 -8.77
CA TYR A 180 5.63 9.48 -8.87
C TYR A 180 6.65 10.46 -9.42
N PHE A 181 7.83 10.51 -8.80
CA PHE A 181 8.83 11.52 -9.08
C PHE A 181 10.20 10.88 -9.30
N VAL A 182 10.98 11.53 -10.16
CA VAL A 182 12.37 11.19 -10.45
C VAL A 182 13.30 12.35 -10.08
N PRO A 183 14.53 12.07 -9.64
CA PRO A 183 15.48 13.11 -9.32
C PRO A 183 15.94 13.82 -10.60
N VAL A 184 16.07 15.14 -10.53
CA VAL A 184 16.66 16.03 -11.54
C VAL A 184 17.72 16.91 -10.88
N GLU A 185 18.50 17.66 -11.66
CA GLU A 185 19.64 18.45 -11.17
C GLU A 185 19.30 19.33 -9.95
N ASN A 186 18.09 19.91 -9.94
CA ASN A 186 17.65 20.85 -8.91
C ASN A 186 16.42 20.38 -8.14
N GLY A 187 16.21 19.06 -8.00
CA GLY A 187 15.15 18.51 -7.15
C GLY A 187 14.43 17.32 -7.76
N TRP A 188 13.11 17.43 -7.87
CA TRP A 188 12.23 16.32 -8.23
C TRP A 188 11.29 16.72 -9.35
N GLU A 189 11.17 15.87 -10.37
CA GLU A 189 10.25 16.02 -11.48
C GLU A 189 9.14 14.97 -11.37
N LEU A 190 7.88 15.41 -11.45
CA LEU A 190 6.71 14.54 -11.48
C LEU A 190 6.63 13.84 -12.84
N THR A 191 6.69 12.50 -12.84
CA THR A 191 6.59 11.71 -14.07
C THR A 191 5.20 11.11 -14.30
N ILE A 192 4.49 10.76 -13.22
CA ILE A 192 3.16 10.14 -13.29
C ILE A 192 2.27 10.68 -12.18
N GLY A 193 1.01 10.97 -12.49
CA GLY A 193 -0.01 11.32 -11.51
C GLY A 193 -0.09 12.83 -11.28
N GLN A 194 -0.24 13.24 -10.02
CA GLN A 194 -0.40 14.63 -9.62
C GLN A 194 0.37 14.94 -8.34
N ASP A 195 0.81 16.19 -8.23
CA ASP A 195 1.35 16.75 -6.99
C ASP A 195 0.39 17.83 -6.46
N LYS A 196 -0.57 17.40 -5.63
CA LYS A 196 -1.56 18.32 -5.04
C LYS A 196 -1.00 19.12 -3.85
N VAL A 197 0.21 18.80 -3.38
CA VAL A 197 0.82 19.41 -2.19
C VAL A 197 2.18 20.06 -2.46
N PHE A 198 2.52 20.33 -3.72
CA PHE A 198 3.82 20.88 -4.15
C PHE A 198 4.28 22.12 -3.36
N ASN A 199 3.34 23.02 -3.03
CA ASN A 199 3.62 24.26 -2.30
C ASN A 199 3.43 24.13 -0.78
N ALA A 200 3.00 22.97 -0.29
CA ALA A 200 2.86 22.75 1.14
C ALA A 200 4.23 22.39 1.72
N LYS A 201 4.57 23.03 2.84
CA LYS A 201 5.78 22.68 3.56
C LYS A 201 5.56 21.34 4.26
N PRO A 202 6.51 20.39 4.17
CA PRO A 202 6.45 19.22 5.04
C PRO A 202 6.61 19.68 6.49
N PHE A 203 5.78 19.11 7.36
CA PHE A 203 5.79 19.42 8.79
C PHE A 203 6.78 18.51 9.54
N TYR A 204 6.86 17.24 9.14
CA TYR A 204 7.70 16.26 9.81
C TYR A 204 8.49 15.42 8.81
N LEU A 205 9.80 15.37 9.01
CA LEU A 205 10.75 14.54 8.29
C LEU A 205 11.20 13.41 9.21
N TYR A 206 11.03 12.18 8.74
CA TYR A 206 11.60 10.99 9.36
C TYR A 206 12.60 10.35 8.40
N GLU A 207 13.77 10.00 8.92
CA GLU A 207 14.82 9.27 8.21
C GLU A 207 15.14 7.97 8.96
N PHE A 208 15.37 6.89 8.21
CA PHE A 208 15.72 5.62 8.82
C PHE A 208 17.19 5.65 9.25
N ASP A 209 17.42 5.44 10.55
CA ASP A 209 18.76 5.26 11.10
C ASP A 209 19.14 3.77 11.00
N PRO A 210 20.13 3.41 10.16
CA PRO A 210 20.55 2.02 10.01
C PRO A 210 21.31 1.47 11.22
N ASP A 211 21.94 2.33 12.02
CA ASP A 211 22.70 1.93 13.20
C ASP A 211 21.75 1.58 14.35
N GLU A 212 20.67 2.35 14.50
CA GLU A 212 19.63 2.10 15.51
C GLU A 212 18.52 1.14 15.01
N GLY A 213 18.41 0.96 13.70
CA GLY A 213 17.31 0.21 13.08
C GLY A 213 15.94 0.85 13.31
N SER A 214 15.90 2.17 13.47
CA SER A 214 14.73 2.93 13.91
C SER A 214 14.44 4.12 12.98
N TRP A 215 13.23 4.68 13.05
CA TRP A 215 12.89 5.91 12.33
C TRP A 215 13.10 7.10 13.26
N VAL A 216 13.97 8.02 12.86
CA VAL A 216 14.33 9.20 13.66
C VAL A 216 13.77 10.46 13.02
N ARG A 217 13.03 11.24 13.82
CA ARG A 217 12.51 12.55 13.42
C ARG A 217 13.65 13.56 13.34
N GLN A 218 13.74 14.29 12.23
CA GLN A 218 14.85 15.20 11.93
C GLN A 218 14.55 16.68 12.22
N ASN A 219 13.28 17.06 12.43
CA ASN A 219 12.87 18.46 12.57
C ASN A 219 11.73 18.71 13.56
#